data_AF-A0AAJ2C8Q3-F1
#
_entry.id   AF-A0AAJ2C8Q3-F1
#
_cell.length_a   1.000
_cell.length_b   1.000
_cell.length_c   1.000
_cell.angle_alpha   90.00
_cell.angle_beta   90.00
_cell.angle_gamma   90.00
#
_symmetry.space_group_name_H-M   'P 1'
#
loop_
_entity.id
_entity.type
_entity.pdbx_description
1 polymer ?
#
loop_
_entity_poly.entity_id
_entity_poly.type
_entity_poly.pdbx_seq_one_letter_code
_entity_poly.pdbx_strand_id
1 'polypeptide(L)' 'MEDRKVDELLLKMDAFIENIKKSKESSKQFLQDAGIVDKEGDLEDRYKDICIPQELV' A
#
# COMPACT_ATOMS: atom_id res chain seq x y z
N MET A 1 -0.61 9.74 34.90
CA MET A 1 -1.23 8.43 34.58
C MET A 1 -1.70 8.38 33.12
N GLU A 2 -2.01 9.52 32.50
CA GLU A 2 -2.36 9.63 31.07
C GLU A 2 -1.16 9.55 30.12
N ASP A 3 0.00 10.11 30.50
CA ASP A 3 1.20 10.13 29.64
C ASP A 3 1.64 8.74 29.18
N ARG A 4 1.65 7.73 30.07
CA ARG A 4 1.97 6.34 29.70
C ARG A 4 1.00 5.72 28.68
N LYS A 5 -0.27 6.15 28.67
CA LYS A 5 -1.26 5.67 27.70
C LYS A 5 -1.08 6.33 26.33
N VAL A 6 -0.62 7.59 26.32
CA VAL A 6 -0.27 8.29 25.09
C VAL A 6 0.96 7.65 24.44
N ASP A 7 1.99 7.34 25.23
CA ASP A 7 3.20 6.66 24.73
C ASP A 7 2.89 5.26 24.15
N GLU A 8 2.05 4.48 24.83
CA GLU A 8 1.60 3.17 24.31
C GLU A 8 0.77 3.29 23.03
N LEU A 9 -0.01 4.36 22.88
CA LEU A 9 -0.78 4.61 21.68
C LEU A 9 0.14 4.96 20.50
N LEU A 10 1.12 5.82 20.72
CA LEU A 10 2.11 6.20 19.71
C LEU A 10 2.88 4.98 19.19
N LEU A 11 3.34 4.11 20.10
CA LEU A 11 4.01 2.85 19.73
C LEU A 11 3.13 1.92 18.87
N LYS A 12 1.84 1.82 19.19
CA LYS A 12 0.89 1.03 18.40
C LYS A 12 0.63 1.64 17.03
N MET A 13 0.56 2.97 16.94
CA MET A 13 0.42 3.67 15.68
C MET A 13 1.64 3.48 14.79
N ASP A 14 2.85 3.58 15.34
CA ASP A 14 4.09 3.34 14.60
C ASP A 14 4.16 1.91 14.07
N ALA A 15 3.83 0.92 14.91
CA ALA A 15 3.79 -0.49 14.49
C ALA A 15 2.75 -0.74 13.39
N PHE A 16 1.60 -0.06 13.46
CA PHE A 16 0.56 -0.15 12.44
C PHE A 16 1.00 0.49 11.11
N ILE A 17 1.64 1.66 11.17
CA ILE A 17 2.21 2.33 9.99
C ILE A 17 3.26 1.43 9.32
N GLU A 18 4.15 0.81 10.09
CA GLU A 18 5.16 -0.11 9.56
C GLU A 18 4.54 -1.36 8.91
N ASN A 19 3.48 -1.92 9.51
CA ASN A 19 2.74 -3.03 8.88
C ASN A 19 2.05 -2.61 7.58
N ILE A 20 1.46 -1.41 7.51
CA ILE A 20 0.89 -0.88 6.27
C ILE A 20 1.97 -0.70 5.21
N LYS A 21 3.14 -0.14 5.55
CA LYS A 21 4.25 0.03 4.61
C LYS A 21 4.70 -1.31 4.03
N LYS A 22 4.93 -2.31 4.88
CA LYS A 22 5.29 -3.68 4.45
C LYS A 22 4.22 -4.28 3.54
N SER A 23 2.94 -4.09 3.88
CA SER A 23 1.84 -4.55 3.04
C SER A 23 1.86 -3.87 1.67
N LYS A 24 2.06 -2.54 1.62
CA LYS A 24 2.16 -1.79 0.35
C LYS A 24 3.37 -2.21 -0.48
N GLU A 25 4.52 -2.45 0.13
CA GLU A 25 5.70 -2.99 -0.53
C GLU A 25 5.42 -4.39 -1.10
N SER A 26 4.74 -5.26 -0.35
CA SER A 26 4.33 -6.58 -0.83
C SER A 26 3.36 -6.51 -2.01
N SER A 27 2.41 -5.57 -1.99
CA SER A 27 1.47 -5.35 -3.09
C SER A 27 2.18 -4.78 -4.32
N LYS A 28 3.10 -3.82 -4.15
CA LYS A 28 3.90 -3.29 -5.27
C LYS A 28 4.75 -4.38 -5.89
N GLN A 29 5.46 -5.18 -5.08
CA GLN A 29 6.28 -6.27 -5.57
C GLN A 29 5.43 -7.33 -6.29
N PHE A 30 4.27 -7.70 -5.74
CA PHE A 30 3.33 -8.61 -6.40
C PHE A 30 2.88 -8.10 -7.77
N LEU A 31 2.52 -6.82 -7.88
CA LEU A 31 2.10 -6.22 -9.15
C LEU A 31 3.27 -6.13 -10.16
N GLN A 32 4.49 -5.93 -9.68
CA GLN A 32 5.71 -5.97 -10.51
C GLN A 32 6.02 -7.37 -11.02
N ASP A 33 5.95 -8.38 -10.14
CA ASP A 33 6.19 -9.78 -10.50
C ASP A 33 5.12 -10.32 -11.46
N ALA A 34 3.87 -9.86 -11.29
CA ALA A 34 2.78 -10.12 -12.24
C ALA A 34 2.92 -9.37 -13.57
N GLY A 35 3.89 -8.47 -13.70
CA GLY A 35 4.14 -7.66 -14.88
C GLY A 35 3.00 -6.67 -15.18
N ILE A 36 2.26 -6.24 -14.15
CA ILE A 36 1.17 -5.28 -14.23
C ILE A 36 1.71 -3.85 -14.12
N VAL A 37 2.65 -3.63 -13.20
CA VAL A 37 3.36 -2.36 -13.06
C VAL A 37 4.85 -2.56 -13.32
N ASP A 38 5.51 -1.52 -13.81
CA ASP A 38 6.94 -1.52 -14.10
C ASP A 38 7.78 -1.30 -12.83
N LYS A 39 9.10 -1.21 -13.00
CA LYS A 39 10.06 -1.00 -11.91
C LYS A 39 9.88 0.35 -11.20
N GLU A 40 9.36 1.35 -11.90
CA GLU A 40 9.09 2.68 -11.37
C GLU A 40 7.79 2.66 -10.55
N GLY A 41 6.86 1.78 -10.93
CA GLY A 41 5.56 1.56 -10.30
C GLY A 41 4.38 2.05 -11.15
N ASP A 42 4.64 2.38 -12.42
CA ASP A 42 3.62 2.77 -13.38
C ASP A 42 3.00 1.55 -14.05
N LEU A 43 1.76 1.66 -14.53
CA LEU A 43 1.12 0.57 -15.27
C LEU A 43 1.88 0.29 -16.57
N GLU A 44 2.18 -0.97 -16.81
CA GLU A 44 2.73 -1.46 -18.08
C GLU A 44 1.74 -1.16 -19.22
N ASP A 45 2.24 -0.85 -20.42
CA ASP A 45 1.44 -0.31 -21.54
C ASP A 45 0.17 -1.14 -21.85
N ARG A 46 0.28 -2.47 -21.76
CA ARG A 46 -0.83 -3.42 -21.98
C ARG A 46 -1.96 -3.32 -20.94
N TYR A 47 -1.69 -2.72 -19.78
CA TYR A 47 -2.66 -2.49 -18.71
C TYR A 47 -3.17 -1.04 -18.67
N LYS A 48 -2.56 -0.12 -19.44
CA LYS A 48 -2.98 1.30 -19.50
C LYS A 48 -4.38 1.46 -20.09
N ASP A 49 -4.76 0.58 -21.00
CA ASP A 49 -6.09 0.58 -21.64
C ASP A 49 -7.15 -0.20 -20.84
N ILE A 50 -6.78 -0.78 -19.69
CA ILE A 50 -7.77 -1.40 -18.80
C ILE A 50 -8.53 -0.29 -18.09
N CYS A 51 -9.64 0.12 -18.70
CA CYS A 51 -10.65 0.92 -18.04
C CYS A 51 -11.24 0.12 -16.87
N ILE A 52 -10.93 0.53 -15.63
CA ILE A 52 -11.72 0.14 -14.46
C ILE A 52 -13.09 0.80 -14.64
N PRO A 53 -14.19 0.03 -14.77
CA PRO A 53 -15.52 0.62 -14.88
C PRO A 53 -15.78 1.51 -13.67
N GLN A 54 -16.09 2.78 -13.90
CA GLN A 54 -16.46 3.73 -12.83
C GLN A 54 -17.86 3.47 -12.26
N GLU A 55 -18.55 2.42 -12.69
CA GLU A 55 -19.85 2.02 -12.17
C GLU A 55 -19.70 1.37 -10.79
N LEU A 56 -19.39 2.17 -9.76
CA LEU A 56 -19.60 1.89 -8.33
C LEU A 56 -19.24 3.12 -7.45
N VAL A 57 -19.39 4.34 -7.98
CA VAL A 57 -19.39 5.59 -7.18
C VAL A 57 -20.81 6.05 -6.95
#